data_AF-A0A699RWS0-F1
#
_entry.id   AF-A0A699RWS0-F1
#
_cell.length_a   1.000
_cell.length_b   1.000
_cell.length_c   1.000
_cell.angle_alpha   90.00
_cell.angle_beta   90.00
_cell.angle_gamma   90.00
#
_symmetry.space_group_name_H-M   'P 1'
#
loop_
_entity.id
_entity.type
_entity.pdbx_description
1 polymer ?
#
loop_
_entity_poly.entity_id
_entity_poly.type
_entity_poly.pdbx_seq_one_letter_code
_entity_poly.pdbx_strand_id
1 'polypeptide(L)'
;EGAIEICRWFEKSEMVFSISDCTERIKVKFVAATLQGKALTWWNSQVATLGLEVANKKSWGDMKKMMMEEFYPDKEIQRMEDELRSLKLRDTNISAYTQRFNELVLLCPEAVPTKKKKVEAYIKRLPENIKGEVTSS
;
A
#
# COMPACT_ATOMS: atom_id res chain seq x y z
N GLU A 1 2.91 -12.04 2.89
CA GLU A 1 2.07 -11.15 3.72
C GLU A 1 2.62 -9.74 3.92
N GLY A 2 3.94 -9.48 3.90
CA GLY A 2 4.49 -8.18 4.34
C GLY A 2 4.07 -6.90 3.59
N ALA A 3 3.97 -6.91 2.25
CA ALA A 3 3.75 -5.67 1.50
C ALA A 3 2.37 -5.01 1.75
N ILE A 4 1.31 -5.82 1.79
CA ILE A 4 -0.06 -5.35 2.03
C ILE A 4 -0.17 -4.80 3.45
N GLU A 5 0.49 -5.46 4.41
CA GLU A 5 0.52 -5.02 5.80
C GLU A 5 1.20 -3.66 5.95
N ILE A 6 2.30 -3.43 5.24
CA ILE A 6 2.99 -2.13 5.23
C ILE A 6 2.13 -1.04 4.62
N CYS A 7 1.49 -1.30 3.47
CA CYS A 7 0.57 -0.32 2.86
C CYS A 7 -0.60 0.03 3.79
N ARG A 8 -1.24 -0.99 4.41
CA ARG A 8 -2.31 -0.77 5.39
C ARG A 8 -1.81 0.00 6.61
N TRP A 9 -0.59 -0.25 7.05
CA TRP A 9 0.03 0.48 8.15
C TRP A 9 0.30 1.94 7.78
N PHE A 10 0.71 2.25 6.55
CA PHE A 10 0.81 3.63 6.07
C PHE A 10 -0.54 4.33 6.08
N GLU A 11 -1.59 3.73 5.52
CA GLU A 11 -2.94 4.30 5.51
C GLU A 11 -3.46 4.58 6.92
N LYS A 12 -3.28 3.61 7.83
CA LYS A 12 -3.67 3.76 9.22
C LYS A 12 -2.90 4.88 9.92
N SER A 13 -1.59 4.98 9.67
CA SER A 13 -0.75 6.04 10.24
C SER A 13 -1.15 7.41 9.73
N GLU A 14 -1.46 7.54 8.44
CA GLU A 14 -1.94 8.78 7.83
C GLU A 14 -3.31 9.21 8.37
N MET A 15 -4.21 8.24 8.60
CA MET A 15 -5.47 8.51 9.28
C MET A 15 -5.26 9.04 10.70
N VAL A 16 -4.36 8.42 11.48
CA VAL A 16 -4.03 8.90 12.84
C VAL A 16 -3.45 10.31 12.78
N PHE A 17 -2.53 10.58 11.85
CA PHE A 17 -1.96 11.92 11.69
C PHE A 17 -3.00 12.97 11.35
N SER A 18 -3.98 12.64 10.51
CA SER A 18 -5.06 13.54 10.13
C SER A 18 -6.01 13.82 11.29
N ILE A 19 -6.31 12.82 12.12
CA ILE A 19 -7.23 12.98 13.26
C ILE A 19 -6.58 13.77 14.40
N SER A 20 -5.27 13.60 14.60
CA SER A 20 -4.53 14.20 15.70
C SER A 20 -3.86 15.54 15.36
N ASP A 21 -4.08 16.08 14.15
CA ASP A 21 -3.34 17.23 13.62
C ASP A 21 -1.81 17.09 13.79
N CYS A 22 -1.28 15.89 13.49
CA CYS A 22 0.12 15.58 13.70
C CYS A 22 1.02 16.39 12.76
N THR A 23 1.82 17.28 13.33
CA THR A 23 2.80 18.07 12.56
C THR A 23 3.88 17.17 11.95
N GLU A 24 4.36 17.54 10.76
CA GLU A 24 5.36 16.76 10.01
C GLU A 24 6.60 16.40 10.85
N ARG A 25 7.05 17.32 11.70
CA ARG A 25 8.21 17.15 12.59
C ARG A 25 8.05 16.01 13.61
N ILE A 26 6.82 15.62 13.93
CA ILE A 26 6.52 14.63 14.98
C ILE A 26 6.14 13.27 14.39
N LYS A 27 5.67 13.23 13.14
CA LYS A 27 5.16 12.00 12.49
C LYS A 27 6.12 10.82 12.61
N VAL A 28 7.38 10.99 12.21
CA VAL A 28 8.39 9.90 12.25
C VAL A 28 8.64 9.41 13.68
N LYS A 29 8.76 10.31 14.65
CA LYS A 29 8.92 9.92 16.07
C LYS A 29 7.72 9.11 16.57
N PHE A 30 6.52 9.55 16.20
CA PHE A 30 5.28 8.91 16.58
C PHE A 30 5.19 7.50 16.01
N VAL A 31 5.35 7.34 14.69
CA VAL A 31 5.22 6.02 14.07
C VAL A 31 6.37 5.07 14.44
N ALA A 32 7.59 5.59 14.63
CA ALA A 32 8.72 4.80 15.09
C ALA A 32 8.43 4.11 16.43
N ALA A 33 7.73 4.81 17.34
CA ALA A 33 7.32 4.26 18.63
C ALA A 33 6.27 3.14 18.51
N THR A 34 5.57 3.04 17.38
CA THR A 34 4.56 1.98 17.12
C THR A 34 5.14 0.74 16.43
N LEU A 35 6.40 0.79 15.99
CA LEU A 35 7.02 -0.32 15.26
C LEU A 35 7.25 -1.52 16.18
N GLN A 36 7.09 -2.71 15.62
CA GLN A 36 7.25 -3.98 16.33
C GLN A 36 7.99 -4.99 15.46
N GLY A 37 8.52 -6.04 16.10
CA GLY A 37 9.18 -7.16 15.41
C GLY A 37 10.28 -6.71 14.44
N LYS A 38 10.26 -7.24 13.22
CA LYS A 38 11.28 -6.97 12.19
C LYS A 38 11.37 -5.48 11.82
N ALA A 39 10.26 -4.76 11.79
CA ALA A 39 10.24 -3.33 11.46
C ALA A 39 10.94 -2.49 12.54
N LEU A 40 10.79 -2.86 13.82
CA LEU A 40 11.49 -2.19 14.92
C LEU A 40 13.01 -2.46 14.86
N THR A 41 13.40 -3.72 14.62
CA THR A 41 14.82 -4.08 14.44
C THR A 41 15.46 -3.29 13.30
N TRP A 42 14.76 -3.18 12.17
CA TRP A 42 15.20 -2.37 11.03
C TRP A 42 15.33 -0.89 11.40
N TRP A 43 14.33 -0.29 12.06
CA TRP A 43 14.39 1.12 12.44
C TRP A 43 15.55 1.42 13.40
N ASN A 44 15.83 0.51 14.34
CA ASN A 44 16.98 0.64 15.23
C ASN A 44 18.31 0.62 14.47
N SER A 45 18.42 -0.18 13.39
CA SER A 45 19.59 -0.16 12.49
C SER A 45 19.73 1.19 11.76
N GLN A 46 18.61 1.77 11.30
CA GLN A 46 18.61 3.11 10.70
C GLN A 46 19.06 4.19 11.69
N VAL A 47 18.59 4.12 12.94
CA VAL A 47 19.01 5.02 14.02
C VAL A 47 20.51 4.84 14.35
N ALA A 48 21.01 3.61 14.38
CA ALA A 48 22.43 3.35 14.60
C ALA A 48 23.32 3.90 13.47
N THR A 49 22.83 3.84 12.23
CA THR A 49 23.57 4.29 11.04
C THR A 49 23.54 5.81 10.87
N LEU A 50 22.38 6.43 11.06
CA LEU A 50 22.16 7.86 10.77
C LEU A 50 22.30 8.75 12.01
N GLY A 51 22.17 8.17 13.20
CA GLY A 51 21.97 8.88 14.46
C GLY A 51 20.49 9.23 14.70
N LEU A 52 20.07 9.16 15.97
CA LEU A 52 18.68 9.36 16.40
C LEU A 52 18.09 10.71 15.94
N GLU A 53 18.86 11.79 16.06
CA GLU A 53 18.41 13.12 15.68
C GLU A 53 18.17 13.26 14.17
N VAL A 54 19.03 12.66 13.35
CA VAL A 54 18.90 12.70 11.88
C VAL A 54 17.76 11.80 11.44
N ALA A 55 17.67 10.58 11.98
CA ALA A 55 16.61 9.64 11.68
C ALA A 55 15.22 10.23 12.00
N ASN A 56 15.08 10.87 13.16
CA ASN A 56 13.82 11.48 13.59
C ASN A 56 13.44 12.78 12.84
N LYS A 57 14.40 13.44 12.17
CA LYS A 57 14.15 14.64 11.36
C LYS A 57 13.72 14.33 9.93
N LYS A 58 13.78 13.06 9.52
CA LYS A 58 13.26 12.64 8.21
C LYS A 58 11.78 12.99 8.09
N SER A 59 11.35 13.30 6.88
CA SER A 59 9.93 13.46 6.60
C SER A 59 9.23 12.10 6.67
N TRP A 60 7.91 12.12 6.83
CA TRP A 60 7.10 10.91 6.69
C TRP A 60 7.28 10.28 5.30
N GLY A 61 7.41 11.11 4.25
CA GLY A 61 7.68 10.66 2.89
C GLY A 61 8.99 9.87 2.77
N ASP A 62 10.06 10.36 3.40
CA ASP A 62 11.36 9.67 3.41
C ASP A 62 11.28 8.32 4.12
N MET A 63 10.60 8.27 5.28
CA MET A 63 10.43 7.02 6.03
C MET A 63 9.62 6.00 5.22
N LYS A 64 8.53 6.41 4.55
CA LYS A 64 7.78 5.55 3.63
C LYS A 64 8.67 5.01 2.52
N LYS A 65 9.48 5.86 1.88
CA LYS A 65 10.41 5.44 0.83
C LYS A 65 11.41 4.40 1.33
N MET A 66 12.07 4.66 2.45
CA MET A 66 13.04 3.74 3.03
C MET A 66 12.41 2.39 3.41
N MET A 67 11.19 2.39 3.94
CA MET A 67 10.47 1.15 4.25
C MET A 67 10.07 0.38 2.99
N MET A 68 9.67 1.07 1.93
CA MET A 68 9.35 0.41 0.65
C MET A 68 10.61 -0.22 0.05
N GLU A 69 11.76 0.46 0.09
CA GLU A 69 13.04 -0.10 -0.39
C GLU A 69 13.46 -1.37 0.40
N GLU A 70 13.25 -1.38 1.72
CA GLU A 70 13.60 -2.53 2.57
C GLU A 70 12.66 -3.71 2.39
N PHE A 71 11.34 -3.45 2.43
CA PHE A 71 10.33 -4.49 2.60
C PHE A 71 9.48 -4.74 1.36
N TYR A 72 9.66 -3.94 0.31
CA TYR A 72 8.89 -3.99 -0.93
C TYR A 72 9.79 -3.85 -2.17
N PRO A 73 10.63 -4.86 -2.46
CA PRO A 73 11.59 -4.78 -3.54
C PRO A 73 10.92 -4.80 -4.92
N ASP A 74 11.53 -4.15 -5.91
CA ASP A 74 10.97 -3.94 -7.26
C ASP A 74 10.42 -5.20 -7.94
N LYS A 75 11.03 -6.37 -7.70
CA LYS A 75 10.58 -7.64 -8.24
C LYS A 75 9.18 -8.02 -7.75
N GLU A 76 8.89 -7.72 -6.49
CA GLU A 76 7.58 -7.98 -5.87
C GLU A 76 6.53 -7.03 -6.45
N ILE A 77 6.90 -5.75 -6.65
CA ILE A 77 6.07 -4.75 -7.33
C ILE A 77 5.73 -5.25 -8.73
N GLN A 78 6.73 -5.65 -9.51
CA GLN A 78 6.51 -6.10 -10.88
C GLN A 78 5.58 -7.31 -10.93
N ARG A 79 5.75 -8.27 -10.02
CA ARG A 79 4.88 -9.44 -9.92
C ARG A 79 3.43 -9.05 -9.58
N MET A 80 3.23 -8.08 -8.71
CA MET A 80 1.89 -7.59 -8.35
C MET A 80 1.24 -6.82 -9.52
N GLU A 81 2.02 -6.03 -10.26
CA GLU A 81 1.53 -5.42 -11.50
C GLU A 81 1.13 -6.47 -12.54
N ASP A 82 1.93 -7.53 -12.72
CA ASP A 82 1.63 -8.64 -13.61
C ASP A 82 0.37 -9.40 -13.19
N GLU A 83 0.22 -9.62 -11.89
CA GLU A 83 -0.98 -10.22 -11.32
C GLU A 83 -2.19 -9.33 -11.55
N LEU A 84 -2.09 -8.02 -11.32
CA LEU A 84 -3.16 -7.07 -11.59
C LEU A 84 -3.53 -7.03 -13.08
N ARG A 85 -2.55 -7.13 -13.98
CA ARG A 85 -2.77 -7.22 -15.44
C ARG A 85 -3.51 -8.49 -15.84
N SER A 86 -3.21 -9.62 -15.20
CA SER A 86 -3.76 -10.93 -15.52
C SER A 86 -4.98 -11.35 -14.69
N LEU A 87 -5.34 -10.58 -13.65
CA LEU A 87 -6.44 -10.89 -12.73
C LEU A 87 -7.78 -10.97 -13.49
N LYS A 88 -8.48 -12.09 -13.30
CA LYS A 88 -9.82 -12.35 -13.83
C LYS A 88 -10.67 -12.99 -12.74
N LEU A 89 -11.97 -12.73 -12.75
CA LEU A 89 -12.91 -13.45 -11.90
C LEU A 89 -12.93 -14.93 -12.32
N ARG A 90 -12.63 -15.84 -11.38
CA ARG A 90 -12.76 -17.29 -11.57
C ARG A 90 -13.90 -17.81 -10.69
N ASP A 91 -14.64 -18.79 -11.19
CA ASP A 91 -15.59 -19.62 -10.42
C ASP A 91 -16.62 -18.83 -9.58
N THR A 92 -17.05 -17.67 -10.09
CA THR A 92 -18.09 -16.79 -9.52
C THR A 92 -17.82 -16.17 -8.14
N ASN A 93 -16.63 -16.31 -7.55
CA ASN A 93 -16.32 -15.70 -6.26
C ASN A 93 -15.95 -14.22 -6.38
N ILE A 94 -16.98 -13.37 -6.49
CA ILE A 94 -16.83 -11.91 -6.63
C ILE A 94 -16.10 -11.34 -5.41
N SER A 95 -16.41 -11.81 -4.19
CA SER A 95 -15.79 -11.29 -2.96
C SER A 95 -14.26 -11.46 -2.96
N ALA A 96 -13.77 -12.66 -3.25
CA ALA A 96 -12.33 -12.93 -3.31
C ALA A 96 -11.65 -12.12 -4.43
N TYR A 97 -12.31 -12.00 -5.59
CA TYR A 97 -11.83 -11.16 -6.69
C TYR A 97 -11.75 -9.69 -6.31
N THR A 98 -12.81 -9.13 -5.70
CA THR A 98 -12.85 -7.72 -5.26
C THR A 98 -11.79 -7.44 -4.20
N GLN A 99 -11.64 -8.33 -3.22
CA GLN A 99 -10.61 -8.21 -2.20
C GLN A 99 -9.22 -8.19 -2.85
N ARG A 100 -8.92 -9.18 -3.71
CA ARG A 100 -7.60 -9.28 -4.33
C ARG A 100 -7.30 -8.10 -5.26
N PHE A 101 -8.28 -7.65 -6.03
CA PHE A 101 -8.15 -6.46 -6.87
C PHE A 101 -7.82 -5.22 -6.04
N ASN A 102 -8.53 -4.99 -4.92
CA ASN A 102 -8.27 -3.85 -4.04
C ASN A 102 -6.89 -3.90 -3.39
N GLU A 103 -6.43 -5.08 -2.98
CA GLU A 103 -5.07 -5.28 -2.45
C GLU A 103 -4.01 -4.94 -3.51
N LEU A 104 -4.16 -5.43 -4.75
CA LEU A 104 -3.20 -5.15 -5.83
C LEU A 104 -3.19 -3.67 -6.24
N VAL A 105 -4.35 -3.01 -6.23
CA VAL A 105 -4.48 -1.56 -6.47
C VAL A 105 -3.78 -0.75 -5.38
N LEU A 106 -3.92 -1.16 -4.12
CA LEU A 106 -3.26 -0.51 -2.98
C LEU A 106 -1.73 -0.63 -3.08
N LEU A 107 -1.25 -1.78 -3.55
CA LEU A 107 0.18 -2.09 -3.71
C LEU A 107 0.83 -1.44 -4.93
N CYS A 108 0.04 -1.13 -5.96
CA CYS A 108 0.49 -0.57 -7.24
C CYS A 108 -0.36 0.65 -7.61
N PRO A 109 -0.31 1.76 -6.83
CA PRO A 109 -1.17 2.92 -7.06
C PRO A 109 -0.95 3.55 -8.45
N GLU A 110 0.28 3.53 -8.95
CA GLU A 110 0.65 4.05 -10.27
C GLU A 110 -0.01 3.30 -11.44
N ALA A 111 -0.36 2.01 -11.25
CA ALA A 111 -1.03 1.22 -12.28
C ALA A 111 -2.49 1.68 -12.51
N VAL A 112 -3.09 2.36 -11.52
CA VAL A 112 -4.49 2.81 -11.51
C VAL A 112 -4.63 4.18 -10.81
N PRO A 113 -4.06 5.25 -11.39
CA PRO A 113 -3.81 6.50 -10.68
C PRO A 113 -5.08 7.32 -10.39
N THR A 114 -6.24 6.91 -10.90
CA THR A 114 -7.51 7.62 -10.68
C THR A 114 -8.63 6.67 -10.31
N LYS A 115 -9.62 7.16 -9.55
CA LYS A 115 -10.84 6.40 -9.23
C LYS A 115 -11.54 5.89 -10.49
N LYS A 116 -11.60 6.73 -11.55
CA LYS A 116 -12.16 6.35 -12.85
C LYS A 116 -11.41 5.17 -13.48
N LYS A 117 -10.07 5.26 -13.57
CA LYS A 117 -9.23 4.17 -14.11
C LYS A 117 -9.33 2.89 -13.27
N LYS A 118 -9.49 3.00 -11.95
CA LYS A 118 -9.73 1.86 -11.05
C LYS A 118 -11.02 1.13 -11.41
N VAL A 119 -12.13 1.86 -11.59
CA VAL A 119 -13.43 1.27 -11.97
C VAL A 119 -13.36 0.64 -13.36
N GLU A 120 -12.79 1.34 -14.35
CA GLU A 120 -12.60 0.80 -15.70
C GLU A 120 -11.76 -0.49 -15.69
N ALA A 121 -10.67 -0.50 -14.93
CA ALA A 121 -9.80 -1.66 -14.77
C ALA A 121 -10.54 -2.85 -14.14
N TYR A 122 -11.39 -2.60 -13.15
CA TYR A 122 -12.21 -3.62 -12.50
C TYR A 122 -13.20 -4.23 -13.49
N ILE A 123 -14.03 -3.40 -14.14
CA ILE A 123 -15.07 -3.85 -15.08
C ILE A 123 -14.47 -4.61 -16.25
N LYS A 124 -13.36 -4.11 -16.83
CA LYS A 124 -12.68 -4.75 -17.99
C LYS A 124 -12.33 -6.23 -17.75
N ARG A 125 -12.09 -6.61 -16.49
CA ARG A 125 -11.63 -7.94 -16.07
C ARG A 125 -12.78 -8.87 -15.62
N LEU A 126 -14.02 -8.38 -15.64
CA LEU A 126 -15.19 -9.20 -15.39
C LEU A 126 -15.56 -10.04 -16.63
N PRO A 127 -16.23 -11.20 -16.45
CA PRO A 127 -16.86 -11.95 -17.54
C PRO A 127 -17.95 -11.13 -18.25
N GLU A 128 -18.13 -11.33 -19.56
CA GLU A 128 -19.09 -10.55 -20.38
C GLU A 128 -20.54 -10.62 -19.86
N ASN A 129 -20.95 -11.76 -19.31
CA ASN A 129 -22.28 -11.92 -18.72
C ASN A 129 -22.52 -11.02 -17.49
N ILE A 130 -21.47 -10.69 -16.73
CA ILE A 130 -21.56 -9.78 -15.57
C ILE A 130 -21.36 -8.32 -16.01
N LYS A 131 -20.49 -8.08 -17.00
CA LYS A 131 -20.28 -6.73 -17.54
C LYS A 131 -21.58 -6.11 -18.03
N GLY A 132 -22.37 -6.88 -18.79
CA GLY A 132 -23.67 -6.43 -19.30
C GLY A 132 -24.57 -5.89 -18.20
N GLU A 133 -24.69 -6.59 -17.08
CA GLU A 133 -25.51 -6.15 -15.94
C GLU A 133 -25.01 -4.86 -15.29
N VAL A 134 -23.69 -4.69 -15.16
CA VAL A 134 -23.08 -3.51 -14.52
C VAL A 134 -23.13 -2.27 -15.41
N THR A 135 -23.04 -2.43 -16.74
CA THR A 135 -23.00 -1.30 -17.69
C THR A 135 -24.37 -0.90 -18.25
N SER A 136 -25.41 -1.71 -18.03
CA SER A 136 -26.77 -1.45 -18.53
C SER A 136 -27.69 -0.68 -17.56
N SER A 137 -27.15 -0.16 -16.46
CA SER A 137 -27.84 0.76 -15.52
C SER A 137 -27.27 2.17 -15.64
#